data_AF-A0A3M7AK91-F1
#
_entry.id   AF-A0A3M7AK91-F1
#
_cell.length_a   1.000
_cell.length_b   1.000
_cell.length_c   1.000
_cell.angle_alpha   90.00
_cell.angle_beta   90.00
_cell.angle_gamma   90.00
#
_symmetry.space_group_name_H-M   'P 1'
#
loop_
_entity.id
_entity.type
_entity.pdbx_description
1 polymer ?
#
loop_
_entity_poly.entity_id
_entity_poly.type
_entity_poly.pdbx_seq_one_letter_code
_entity_poly.pdbx_strand_id
1 'polypeptide(L)'
;MQRLVKVDGKVRTDPTYPAGFMDVISIEKTGENFRLVYDTKGRFTVHRITEEEAGYKLGKVKRVQLGKGGIPFLVTHDARTIRYPDPSIRVNDTVKVDLATGKIVDFIRFDTGVIAMATGGRNMGRVGVITHRERHDGGFNIVHIKDAIDNEFATREANVFIIGQEKPWISLPKGKG
;
A
#
# COMPACT_ATOMS: atom_id res chain seq x y z
N MET A 1 -21.46 21.26 -7.27
CA MET A 1 -20.50 20.92 -6.19
C MET A 1 -19.17 21.62 -6.45
N GLN A 2 -18.52 22.15 -5.42
CA GLN A 2 -17.23 22.84 -5.57
C GLN A 2 -16.09 21.81 -5.80
N ARG A 3 -15.18 22.09 -6.75
CA ARG A 3 -14.11 21.18 -7.22
C ARG A 3 -12.84 21.24 -6.36
N LEU A 4 -12.99 21.09 -5.04
CA LEU A 4 -11.94 21.43 -4.07
C LEU A 4 -11.14 20.24 -3.54
N VAL A 5 -11.68 19.03 -3.68
CA VAL A 5 -11.08 17.81 -3.14
C VAL A 5 -10.44 17.02 -4.28
N LYS A 6 -9.15 16.72 -4.12
CA LYS A 6 -8.42 15.82 -5.00
C LYS A 6 -8.16 14.51 -4.28
N VAL A 7 -8.37 13.40 -4.98
CA VAL A 7 -7.97 12.06 -4.53
C VAL A 7 -6.98 11.52 -5.56
N ASP A 8 -5.80 11.14 -5.11
CA ASP A 8 -4.66 10.71 -5.92
C ASP A 8 -4.35 11.68 -7.07
N GLY A 9 -4.30 12.99 -6.75
CA GLY A 9 -4.03 14.07 -7.70
C GLY A 9 -5.19 14.43 -8.65
N LYS A 10 -6.30 13.68 -8.64
CA LYS A 10 -7.46 13.92 -9.51
C LYS A 10 -8.61 14.54 -8.73
N VAL A 11 -9.20 15.60 -9.27
CA VAL A 11 -10.41 16.22 -8.67
C VAL A 11 -11.55 15.21 -8.66
N ARG A 12 -12.13 14.98 -7.48
CA ARG A 12 -13.31 14.13 -7.31
C ARG A 12 -14.47 14.99 -6.80
N THR A 13 -15.59 14.94 -7.52
CA THR A 13 -16.82 15.67 -7.16
C THR A 13 -17.93 14.74 -6.69
N ASP A 14 -17.78 13.44 -6.90
CA ASP A 14 -18.75 12.44 -6.47
C ASP A 14 -18.57 12.15 -4.97
N PRO A 15 -19.59 12.40 -4.14
CA PRO A 15 -19.53 12.14 -2.70
C PRO A 15 -19.44 10.64 -2.37
N THR A 16 -19.81 9.76 -3.31
CA THR A 16 -19.78 8.30 -3.15
C THR A 16 -18.53 7.65 -3.74
N TYR A 17 -17.55 8.45 -4.16
CA TYR A 17 -16.28 7.94 -4.65
C TYR A 17 -15.58 7.09 -3.59
N PRO A 18 -15.24 5.82 -3.86
CA PRO A 18 -14.60 4.95 -2.88
C PRO A 18 -13.14 5.35 -2.72
N ALA A 19 -12.82 6.03 -1.61
CA ALA A 19 -11.44 6.26 -1.19
C ALA A 19 -11.00 5.13 -0.24
N GLY A 20 -9.82 4.56 -0.51
CA GLY A 20 -9.34 3.35 0.14
C GLY A 20 -7.97 3.49 0.79
N PHE A 21 -7.44 2.35 1.23
CA PHE A 21 -6.11 2.24 1.81
C PHE A 21 -5.04 2.80 0.85
N MET A 22 -4.10 3.58 1.39
CA MET A 22 -3.01 4.29 0.70
C MET A 22 -3.42 5.45 -0.20
N ASP A 23 -4.71 5.77 -0.35
CA ASP A 23 -5.13 6.93 -1.15
C ASP A 23 -4.65 8.23 -0.52
N VAL A 24 -4.23 9.16 -1.37
CA VAL A 24 -3.81 10.52 -0.97
C VAL A 24 -4.96 11.49 -1.24
N ILE A 25 -5.40 12.20 -0.22
CA ILE A 25 -6.45 13.22 -0.29
C ILE A 25 -5.80 14.58 -0.09
N SER A 26 -5.97 15.47 -1.07
CA SER A 26 -5.41 16.83 -1.05
C SER A 26 -6.52 17.86 -1.14
N ILE A 27 -6.42 18.90 -0.29
CA ILE A 27 -7.33 20.04 -0.28
C ILE A 27 -6.52 21.30 -0.60
N GLU A 28 -6.59 21.75 -1.85
CA GLU A 28 -5.74 22.85 -2.35
C GLU A 28 -5.96 24.18 -1.62
N LYS A 29 -7.21 24.46 -1.20
CA LYS A 29 -7.53 25.71 -0.51
C LYS A 29 -6.87 25.83 0.86
N THR A 30 -6.67 24.72 1.56
CA THR A 30 -6.05 24.70 2.90
C THR A 30 -4.58 24.29 2.84
N GLY A 31 -4.09 23.81 1.69
CA GLY A 31 -2.74 23.27 1.54
C GLY A 31 -2.52 21.98 2.35
N GLU A 32 -3.59 21.30 2.76
CA GLU A 32 -3.51 20.11 3.59
C GLU A 32 -3.56 18.84 2.74
N ASN A 33 -2.66 17.91 3.07
CA ASN A 33 -2.56 16.59 2.45
C ASN A 33 -2.75 15.51 3.51
N PHE A 34 -3.51 14.48 3.13
CA PHE A 34 -3.82 13.36 3.99
C PHE A 34 -3.61 12.05 3.25
N ARG A 35 -3.23 11.00 3.98
CA ARG A 35 -3.25 9.62 3.50
C ARG A 35 -4.22 8.81 4.33
N LEU A 36 -5.01 7.97 3.65
CA LEU A 36 -5.85 6.98 4.30
C LEU A 36 -5.02 5.75 4.65
N VAL A 37 -4.87 5.49 5.94
CA VAL A 37 -4.16 4.31 6.49
C VAL A 37 -5.01 3.69 7.59
N TYR A 38 -4.67 2.46 7.99
CA TYR A 38 -5.35 1.81 9.11
C TYR A 38 -4.73 2.23 10.45
N ASP A 39 -5.56 2.42 11.47
CA ASP A 39 -5.11 2.45 12.87
C ASP A 39 -4.95 1.03 13.43
N THR A 40 -4.33 0.90 14.59
CA THR A 40 -4.08 -0.39 15.26
C THR A 40 -5.35 -1.15 15.68
N LYS A 41 -6.52 -0.49 15.58
CA LYS A 41 -7.84 -1.07 15.83
C LYS A 41 -8.54 -1.46 14.52
N GLY A 42 -7.87 -1.34 13.38
CA GLY A 42 -8.38 -1.72 12.07
C GLY A 42 -9.34 -0.70 11.43
N ARG A 43 -9.40 0.53 11.92
CA ARG A 43 -10.25 1.59 11.35
C ARG A 43 -9.44 2.46 10.41
N PHE A 44 -10.10 3.07 9.43
CA PHE A 44 -9.44 4.11 8.64
C PHE A 44 -9.14 5.32 9.52
N THR A 45 -7.90 5.79 9.44
CA THR A 45 -7.45 7.04 10.04
C THR A 45 -6.93 7.95 8.95
N VAL A 46 -7.26 9.24 9.08
CA VAL A 46 -6.85 10.30 8.17
C VAL A 46 -5.52 10.84 8.69
N HIS A 47 -4.42 10.36 8.12
CA HIS A 47 -3.08 10.76 8.54
C HIS A 47 -2.60 11.98 7.76
N ARG A 48 -2.22 13.06 8.43
CA ARG A 48 -1.67 14.25 7.78
C ARG A 48 -0.25 13.96 7.30
N ILE A 49 0.05 14.28 6.04
CA ILE A 49 1.34 14.02 5.39
C ILE A 49 1.95 15.30 4.81
N THR A 50 3.25 15.25 4.50
CA THR A 50 3.96 16.33 3.80
C THR A 50 3.63 16.35 2.31
N GLU A 51 3.96 17.44 1.62
CA GLU A 51 3.78 17.56 0.17
C GLU A 51 4.63 16.55 -0.60
N GLU A 52 5.87 16.30 -0.17
CA GLU A 52 6.74 15.28 -0.76
C GLU A 52 6.11 13.88 -0.69
N GLU A 53 5.54 13.53 0.47
CA GLU A 53 4.86 12.25 0.65
C GLU A 53 3.55 12.16 -0.12
N ALA A 54 2.87 13.29 -0.33
CA ALA A 54 1.66 13.39 -1.13
C ALA A 54 1.92 13.22 -2.64
N GLY A 55 3.16 13.39 -3.10
CA GLY A 55 3.53 13.19 -4.51
C GLY A 55 3.53 11.74 -4.98
N TYR A 56 3.54 10.78 -4.04
CA TYR A 56 3.57 9.35 -4.37
C TYR A 56 2.58 8.52 -3.56
N LYS A 57 2.40 7.28 -4.00
CA LYS A 57 1.54 6.28 -3.37
C LYS A 57 2.20 4.90 -3.44
N LEU A 58 1.98 4.06 -2.43
CA LEU A 58 2.40 2.66 -2.51
C LEU A 58 1.25 1.79 -3.04
N GLY A 59 1.60 0.86 -3.92
CA GLY A 59 0.67 -0.09 -4.52
C GLY A 59 1.17 -1.52 -4.39
N LYS A 60 0.49 -2.36 -3.59
CA LYS A 60 0.72 -3.81 -3.63
C LYS A 60 0.29 -4.38 -4.98
N VAL A 61 1.17 -5.16 -5.61
CA VAL A 61 0.92 -5.86 -6.87
C VAL A 61 0.02 -7.07 -6.62
N LYS A 62 -1.17 -7.08 -7.24
CA LYS A 62 -2.11 -8.21 -7.15
C LYS A 62 -1.95 -9.22 -8.27
N ARG A 63 -1.58 -8.77 -9.47
CA ARG A 63 -1.38 -9.64 -10.64
C ARG A 63 -0.33 -9.05 -11.58
N VAL A 64 0.42 -9.94 -12.21
CA VAL A 64 1.33 -9.64 -13.31
C VAL A 64 0.93 -10.56 -14.47
N GLN A 65 0.62 -9.97 -15.62
CA GLN A 65 0.08 -10.70 -16.77
C GLN A 65 0.63 -10.13 -18.08
N LEU A 66 0.61 -10.95 -19.13
CA LEU A 66 0.90 -10.51 -20.50
C LEU A 66 -0.40 -10.09 -21.17
N GLY A 67 -0.42 -8.88 -21.72
CA GLY A 67 -1.54 -8.33 -22.47
C GLY A 67 -1.48 -8.68 -23.96
N LYS A 68 -2.41 -8.10 -24.72
CA LYS A 68 -2.42 -8.19 -26.19
C LYS A 68 -1.09 -7.69 -26.74
N GLY A 69 -0.50 -8.47 -27.65
CA GLY A 69 0.82 -8.16 -28.23
C GLY A 69 2.00 -8.51 -27.32
N GLY A 70 1.81 -9.34 -26.30
CA GLY A 70 2.90 -9.80 -25.42
C GLY A 70 3.42 -8.73 -24.46
N ILE A 71 2.72 -7.61 -24.30
CA ILE A 71 3.13 -6.51 -23.44
C ILE A 71 2.88 -6.88 -21.97
N PRO A 72 3.91 -6.93 -21.10
CA PRO A 72 3.70 -7.17 -19.68
C PRO A 72 3.01 -5.98 -19.02
N PHE A 73 2.05 -6.26 -18.15
CA PHE A 73 1.42 -5.28 -17.29
C PHE A 73 1.23 -5.86 -15.89
N LEU A 74 1.25 -4.97 -14.90
CA LEU A 74 0.86 -5.30 -13.53
C LEU A 74 -0.41 -4.56 -13.15
N VAL A 75 -1.14 -5.14 -12.20
CA VAL A 75 -2.29 -4.49 -11.60
C VAL A 75 -2.12 -4.45 -10.09
N THR A 76 -2.28 -3.27 -9.53
CA THR A 76 -2.17 -2.99 -8.11
C THR A 76 -3.50 -3.19 -7.38
N HIS A 77 -3.45 -3.19 -6.04
CA HIS A 77 -4.64 -3.33 -5.19
C HIS A 77 -5.70 -2.24 -5.40
N ASP A 78 -5.31 -1.04 -5.82
CA ASP A 78 -6.17 0.09 -6.18
C ASP A 78 -6.61 0.05 -7.66
N ALA A 79 -6.50 -1.12 -8.30
CA ALA A 79 -6.91 -1.40 -9.68
C ALA A 79 -6.19 -0.58 -10.76
N ARG A 80 -5.07 0.10 -10.45
CA ARG A 80 -4.24 0.73 -11.49
C ARG A 80 -3.57 -0.34 -12.32
N THR A 81 -3.51 -0.12 -13.62
CA THR A 81 -2.80 -0.97 -14.57
C THR A 81 -1.56 -0.24 -15.05
N ILE A 82 -0.38 -0.77 -14.74
CA ILE A 82 0.89 -0.18 -15.13
C ILE A 82 1.54 -1.10 -16.16
N ARG A 83 1.77 -0.57 -17.37
CA ARG A 83 2.39 -1.28 -18.49
C ARG A 83 3.90 -1.17 -18.41
N TYR A 84 4.58 -2.17 -18.96
CA TYR A 84 6.05 -2.26 -18.98
C TYR A 84 6.68 -2.16 -17.57
N PRO A 85 6.23 -2.96 -16.59
CA PRO A 85 6.89 -3.02 -15.29
C PRO A 85 8.27 -3.68 -15.43
N ASP A 86 9.15 -3.40 -14.46
CA ASP A 86 10.44 -4.10 -14.37
C ASP A 86 10.23 -5.62 -14.28
N PRO A 87 10.97 -6.44 -15.06
CA PRO A 87 10.85 -7.90 -15.04
C PRO A 87 11.14 -8.55 -13.68
N SER A 88 11.71 -7.82 -12.73
CA SER A 88 11.98 -8.27 -11.35
C SER A 88 10.76 -8.22 -10.45
N ILE A 89 9.73 -7.44 -10.81
CA ILE A 89 8.54 -7.24 -9.97
C ILE A 89 7.66 -8.50 -10.04
N ARG A 90 7.23 -8.96 -8.88
CA ARG A 90 6.39 -10.16 -8.69
C ARG A 90 5.08 -9.81 -7.98
N VAL A 91 4.19 -10.79 -7.91
CA VAL A 91 2.95 -10.68 -7.13
C VAL A 91 3.30 -10.57 -5.65
N ASN A 92 2.52 -9.76 -4.91
CA ASN A 92 2.73 -9.38 -3.50
C ASN A 92 3.83 -8.34 -3.23
N ASP A 93 4.66 -8.01 -4.20
CA ASP A 93 5.59 -6.88 -4.09
C ASP A 93 4.82 -5.56 -3.97
N THR A 94 5.47 -4.55 -3.39
CA THR A 94 4.92 -3.19 -3.31
C THR A 94 5.69 -2.28 -4.27
N VAL A 95 4.97 -1.58 -5.14
CA VAL A 95 5.54 -0.55 -6.02
C VAL A 95 5.27 0.84 -5.45
N LYS A 96 6.24 1.74 -5.54
CA LYS A 96 6.10 3.17 -5.29
C LYS A 96 5.72 3.85 -6.60
N VAL A 97 4.53 4.43 -6.65
CA VAL A 97 3.95 5.07 -7.84
C VAL A 97 3.95 6.57 -7.63
N ASP A 98 4.52 7.29 -8.59
CA ASP A 98 4.40 8.74 -8.66
C ASP A 98 2.99 9.11 -9.13
N LEU A 99 2.29 9.97 -8.38
CA LEU A 99 0.90 10.30 -8.66
C LEU A 99 0.73 11.27 -9.83
N ALA A 100 1.75 12.05 -10.18
CA ALA A 100 1.70 12.99 -11.29
C ALA A 100 1.88 12.27 -12.65
N THR A 101 2.85 11.34 -12.71
CA THR A 101 3.19 10.61 -13.93
C THR A 101 2.46 9.27 -14.05
N GLY A 102 2.03 8.69 -12.92
CA GLY A 102 1.47 7.34 -12.85
C GLY A 102 2.49 6.22 -13.09
N LYS A 103 3.78 6.53 -13.06
CA LYS A 103 4.88 5.57 -13.29
C LYS A 103 5.42 5.01 -11.98
N ILE A 104 6.05 3.84 -12.06
CA ILE A 104 6.76 3.22 -10.94
C ILE A 104 8.11 3.94 -10.79
N VAL A 105 8.38 4.43 -9.58
CA VAL A 105 9.66 5.04 -9.20
C VAL A 105 10.59 3.99 -8.61
N ASP A 106 10.05 3.14 -7.73
CA ASP A 106 10.82 2.13 -7.00
C ASP A 106 9.90 0.98 -6.57
N PHE A 107 10.46 -0.15 -6.12
CA PHE A 107 9.68 -1.28 -5.63
C PHE A 107 10.40 -2.06 -4.52
N ILE A 108 9.63 -2.71 -3.65
CA ILE A 108 10.13 -3.60 -2.60
C ILE A 108 9.61 -5.01 -2.86
N ARG A 109 10.52 -5.98 -2.83
CA ARG A 109 10.18 -7.39 -2.95
C ARG A 109 9.53 -7.93 -1.68
N PHE A 110 8.56 -8.81 -1.85
CA PHE A 110 7.92 -9.54 -0.76
C PHE A 110 8.84 -10.63 -0.24
N ASP A 111 9.68 -10.28 0.74
CA ASP A 111 10.68 -11.15 1.33
C ASP A 111 10.72 -11.04 2.87
N THR A 112 11.48 -11.91 3.53
CA THR A 112 11.74 -11.79 4.98
C THR A 112 12.62 -10.58 5.29
N GLY A 113 12.44 -9.98 6.47
CA GLY A 113 13.22 -8.82 6.91
C GLY A 113 12.68 -7.47 6.42
N VAL A 114 11.58 -7.43 5.66
CA VAL A 114 10.92 -6.18 5.25
C VAL A 114 9.80 -5.80 6.23
N ILE A 115 9.51 -4.50 6.30
CA ILE A 115 8.44 -3.96 7.14
C ILE A 115 7.11 -4.03 6.40
N ALA A 116 6.11 -4.62 7.04
CA ALA A 116 4.78 -4.76 6.49
C ALA A 116 3.68 -4.37 7.47
N MET A 117 2.57 -3.88 6.92
CA MET A 117 1.33 -3.61 7.61
C MET A 117 0.31 -4.70 7.29
N ALA A 118 -0.43 -5.16 8.29
CA ALA A 118 -1.57 -6.03 8.08
C ALA A 118 -2.79 -5.21 7.62
N THR A 119 -3.39 -5.56 6.49
CA THR A 119 -4.52 -4.83 5.89
C THR A 119 -5.86 -5.57 6.05
N GLY A 120 -5.90 -6.66 6.82
CA GLY A 120 -7.12 -7.44 6.99
C GLY A 120 -7.04 -8.48 8.09
N GLY A 121 -8.19 -8.97 8.52
CA GLY A 121 -8.33 -9.90 9.65
C GLY A 121 -8.22 -9.20 11.01
N ARG A 122 -8.06 -10.00 12.07
CA ARG A 122 -7.99 -9.51 13.46
C ARG A 122 -6.78 -8.60 13.73
N ASN A 123 -5.70 -8.79 12.96
CA ASN A 123 -4.45 -8.06 13.14
C ASN A 123 -4.36 -6.78 12.28
N MET A 124 -5.46 -6.34 11.65
CA MET A 124 -5.47 -5.18 10.75
C MET A 124 -4.94 -3.92 11.43
N GLY A 125 -4.04 -3.21 10.73
CA GLY A 125 -3.39 -1.98 11.17
C GLY A 125 -2.12 -2.15 11.99
N ARG A 126 -1.78 -3.38 12.41
CA ARG A 126 -0.49 -3.68 13.05
C ARG A 126 0.65 -3.66 12.04
N VAL A 127 1.82 -3.21 12.46
CA VAL A 127 3.02 -3.07 11.63
C VAL A 127 4.18 -3.79 12.28
N GLY A 128 4.86 -4.62 11.50
CA GLY A 128 6.04 -5.32 11.96
C GLY A 128 6.92 -5.81 10.83
N VAL A 129 8.00 -6.49 11.20
CA VAL A 129 8.94 -7.10 10.26
C VAL A 129 8.50 -8.53 9.96
N ILE A 130 8.52 -8.91 8.68
CA ILE A 130 8.24 -10.28 8.27
C ILE A 130 9.40 -11.18 8.71
N THR A 131 9.13 -12.13 9.61
CA THR A 131 10.15 -13.07 10.11
C THR A 131 10.18 -14.33 9.27
N HIS A 132 9.02 -14.92 9.01
CA HIS A 132 8.90 -16.22 8.34
C HIS A 132 7.68 -16.28 7.42
N ARG A 133 7.80 -17.04 6.33
CA ARG A 133 6.73 -17.30 5.36
C ARG A 133 6.50 -18.80 5.24
N GLU A 134 5.33 -19.23 5.68
CA GLU A 134 4.88 -20.61 5.55
C GLU A 134 4.08 -20.78 4.27
N ARG A 135 4.59 -21.63 3.38
CA ARG A 135 3.92 -21.99 2.15
C ARG A 135 3.09 -23.25 2.38
N HIS A 136 1.81 -23.17 2.05
CA HIS A 136 0.90 -24.30 2.10
C HIS A 136 0.35 -24.56 0.70
N ASP A 137 0.82 -25.64 0.07
CA ASP A 137 0.34 -26.01 -1.26
C ASP A 137 -1.14 -26.45 -1.18
N GLY A 138 -2.00 -25.78 -1.94
CA GLY A 138 -3.46 -25.96 -1.90
C GLY A 138 -4.17 -25.18 -0.78
N GLY A 139 -3.43 -24.48 0.09
CA GLY A 139 -3.96 -23.67 1.18
C GLY A 139 -3.65 -22.18 1.06
N PHE A 140 -3.92 -21.44 2.14
CA PHE A 140 -3.47 -20.05 2.26
C PHE A 140 -2.07 -20.03 2.85
N ASN A 141 -1.15 -19.33 2.20
CA ASN A 141 0.17 -19.07 2.77
C ASN A 141 0.03 -18.16 4.00
N ILE A 142 0.79 -18.49 5.04
CA ILE A 142 0.80 -17.79 6.32
C ILE A 142 2.11 -17.03 6.45
N VAL A 143 2.04 -15.82 7.01
CA VAL A 143 3.18 -14.94 7.20
C VAL A 143 3.23 -14.59 8.68
N HIS A 144 4.38 -14.84 9.28
CA HIS A 144 4.69 -14.46 10.65
C HIS A 144 5.34 -13.09 10.65
N ILE A 145 4.82 -12.20 11.48
CA ILE A 145 5.22 -10.81 11.57
C ILE A 145 5.52 -10.52 13.04
N LYS A 146 6.63 -9.80 13.26
CA LYS A 146 7.08 -9.39 14.58
C LYS A 146 7.01 -7.86 14.70
N ASP A 147 6.23 -7.37 15.65
CA ASP A 147 6.07 -5.94 15.92
C ASP A 147 7.33 -5.35 16.57
N ALA A 148 7.38 -4.02 16.68
CA ALA A 148 8.50 -3.29 17.31
C ALA A 148 8.68 -3.58 18.82
N ILE A 149 7.68 -4.15 19.49
CA ILE A 149 7.72 -4.55 20.92
C ILE A 149 7.89 -6.07 21.04
N ASP A 150 8.45 -6.71 20.01
CA ASP A 150 8.70 -8.15 19.94
C ASP A 150 7.45 -9.06 20.04
N ASN A 151 6.25 -8.51 19.92
CA ASN A 151 5.03 -9.31 19.82
C ASN A 151 4.95 -9.97 18.44
N GLU A 152 4.72 -11.28 18.41
CA GLU A 152 4.57 -12.04 17.19
C GLU A 152 3.09 -12.30 16.86
N PHE A 153 2.75 -12.22 15.58
CA PHE A 153 1.43 -12.59 15.10
C PHE A 153 1.52 -13.14 13.68
N ALA A 154 0.53 -13.97 13.33
CA ALA A 154 0.41 -14.54 12.01
C ALA A 154 -0.77 -13.93 11.24
N THR A 155 -0.63 -13.83 9.93
CA THR A 155 -1.73 -13.47 9.02
C THR A 155 -1.57 -14.16 7.67
N ARG A 156 -2.63 -14.15 6.86
CA ARG A 156 -2.56 -14.67 5.49
C ARG A 156 -1.70 -13.74 4.62
N GLU A 157 -0.92 -14.29 3.70
CA GLU A 157 -0.10 -13.53 2.74
C GLU A 157 -0.89 -12.46 1.97
N ALA A 158 -2.16 -12.76 1.66
CA ALA A 158 -3.06 -11.80 0.99
C ALA A 158 -3.29 -10.52 1.81
N ASN A 159 -3.27 -10.61 3.14
CA ASN A 159 -3.54 -9.52 4.09
C ASN A 159 -2.27 -8.75 4.50
N VAL A 160 -1.11 -9.05 3.91
CA VAL A 160 0.14 -8.36 4.20
C VAL A 160 0.41 -7.30 3.14
N PHE A 161 0.78 -6.09 3.55
CA PHE A 161 1.17 -5.01 2.64
C PHE A 161 2.54 -4.47 3.04
N ILE A 162 3.53 -4.58 2.15
CA ILE A 162 4.89 -4.09 2.44
C ILE A 162 4.88 -2.57 2.39
N ILE A 163 5.45 -1.94 3.41
CA ILE A 163 5.53 -0.48 3.52
C ILE A 163 6.97 0.04 3.56
N GLY A 164 7.98 -0.82 3.72
CA GLY A 164 9.38 -0.41 3.79
C GLY A 164 10.34 -1.58 3.92
N GLN A 165 11.64 -1.30 3.80
CA GLN A 165 12.71 -2.29 4.02
C GLN A 165 13.31 -2.10 5.42
N GLU A 166 14.23 -1.15 5.58
CA GLU A 166 14.76 -0.76 6.91
C GLU A 166 13.91 0.30 7.60
N LYS A 167 13.35 1.22 6.80
CA LYS A 167 12.48 2.29 7.24
C LYS A 167 11.18 2.26 6.44
N PRO A 168 10.03 2.52 7.07
CA PRO A 168 8.79 2.72 6.35
C PRO A 168 8.94 3.84 5.32
N TRP A 169 8.51 3.58 4.09
CA TRP A 169 8.40 4.58 3.03
C TRP A 169 7.24 5.55 3.26
N ILE A 170 6.39 5.29 4.25
CA ILE A 170 5.25 6.14 4.59
C ILE A 170 5.30 6.54 6.06
N SER A 171 4.77 7.72 6.36
CA SER A 171 4.50 8.15 7.72
C SER A 171 3.36 7.30 8.32
N LEU A 172 3.55 6.91 9.58
CA LEU A 172 2.62 6.06 10.32
C LEU A 172 1.82 6.89 11.33
N PRO A 173 0.57 6.51 11.63
CA PRO A 173 -0.22 7.11 12.70
C PRO A 173 0.47 7.02 14.08
N LYS A 174 -0.03 7.78 15.07
CA LYS A 174 0.60 7.92 16.42
C LYS A 174 0.97 6.61 17.13
N GLY A 175 0.26 5.51 16.84
CA GLY A 175 0.54 4.19 17.41
C GLY A 175 1.67 3.41 16.74
N LYS A 176 2.18 3.87 15.58
CA LYS A 176 3.21 3.23 14.75
C LYS A 176 2.95 1.77 14.34
N GLY A 177 1.73 1.26 14.59
CA GLY A 177 1.34 -0.13 14.31
C GLY A 177 1.46 -0.99 15.53
#